data_AF-A0A914SHN7-F1
#
_entry.id   AF-A0A914SHN7-F1
#
_cell.length_a   1.000
_cell.length_b   1.000
_cell.length_c   1.000
_cell.angle_alpha   90.00
_cell.angle_beta   90.00
_cell.angle_gamma   90.00
#
_symmetry.space_group_name_H-M   'P 1'
#
loop_
_entity.id
_entity.type
_entity.pdbx_description
1 polymer ?
#
loop_
_entity_poly.entity_id
_entity_poly.type
_entity_poly.pdbx_seq_one_letter_code
_entity_poly.pdbx_strand_id
1 'polypeptide(L)' 'GAIFDTVAKPIINGFLEGNNGTIFAYGQTASGKTFTMLGPNINGHNDHGIIPRTIKEIFCVLDAKVENVLYFY' A
#
# COMPACT_ATOMS: atom_id res chain seq x y z
N GLY A 1 2.53 -5.64 9.18
CA GLY A 1 1.72 -6.69 8.52
C GLY A 1 2.61 -7.34 7.50
N ALA A 2 3.20 -8.50 7.82
CA ALA A 2 4.40 -9.00 7.14
C ALA A 2 4.31 -8.98 5.59
N ILE A 3 3.18 -9.39 5.00
CA ILE A 3 2.99 -9.40 3.54
C ILE A 3 3.04 -7.99 2.91
N PHE A 4 2.38 -7.01 3.53
CA PHE A 4 2.40 -5.63 3.04
C PHE A 4 3.81 -5.06 3.09
N ASP A 5 4.50 -5.28 4.22
CA ASP A 5 5.85 -4.77 4.43
C ASP A 5 6.86 -5.38 3.45
N THR A 6 6.70 -6.65 3.08
CA THR A 6 7.64 -7.34 2.16
C THR A 6 7.32 -7.11 0.68
N VAL A 7 6.05 -6.99 0.30
CA VAL A 7 5.65 -6.92 -1.12
C VAL A 7 5.34 -5.49 -1.56
N ALA A 8 4.57 -4.74 -0.77
CA ALA A 8 4.06 -3.45 -1.21
C ALA A 8 5.07 -2.32 -0.96
N LYS A 9 5.73 -2.27 0.21
CA LYS A 9 6.65 -1.18 0.55
C LYS A 9 7.78 -0.94 -0.47
N PRO A 10 8.50 -1.97 -0.96
CA PRO A 10 9.55 -1.75 -1.97
C PRO A 10 8.99 -1.14 -3.27
N ILE A 11 7.79 -1.57 -3.66
CA ILE A 11 7.11 -1.09 -4.86
C ILE A 11 6.65 0.37 -4.69
N ILE A 12 6.13 0.72 -3.51
CA ILE A 12 5.74 2.09 -3.17
C ILE A 12 6.96 3.02 -3.21
N ASN A 13 8.10 2.60 -2.66
CA ASN A 13 9.33 3.40 -2.71
C ASN A 13 9.76 3.66 -4.16
N GLY A 14 9.78 2.62 -5.00
CA GLY A 14 10.08 2.79 -6.43
C GLY A 14 9.08 3.71 -7.14
N PHE A 15 7.79 3.61 -6.80
CA PHE A 15 6.76 4.52 -7.32
C PHE A 15 6.99 5.98 -6.94
N LEU A 16 7.38 6.24 -5.69
CA LEU A 16 7.71 7.58 -5.21
C LEU A 16 8.98 8.17 -5.84
N GLU A 17 9.82 7.32 -6.43
CA GLU A 17 10.98 7.70 -7.25
C GLU A 17 10.65 7.88 -8.73
N GLY A 18 9.38 7.68 -9.13
CA GLY A 18 8.92 7.83 -10.52
C GLY A 18 8.93 6.54 -11.35
N ASN A 19 9.14 5.37 -10.72
CA ASN A 19 9.10 4.08 -11.40
C ASN A 19 7.69 3.46 -11.40
N ASN A 20 7.41 2.62 -12.39
CA ASN A 20 6.17 1.84 -12.41
C ASN A 20 6.31 0.56 -11.58
N GLY A 21 5.23 0.15 -10.92
CA GLY A 21 5.18 -1.05 -10.10
C GLY A 21 3.85 -1.79 -10.24
N THR A 22 3.92 -3.12 -10.29
CA THR A 22 2.73 -3.99 -10.43
C THR A 22 2.79 -5.15 -9.45
N ILE A 23 1.71 -5.37 -8.69
CA ILE A 23 1.55 -6.49 -7.76
C ILE A 23 0.46 -7.42 -8.29
N PHE A 24 0.79 -8.70 -8.44
CA PHE A 24 -0.16 -9.73 -8.86
C PHE A 24 -0.54 -10.63 -7.68
N ALA A 25 -1.83 -10.93 -7.57
CA ALA A 25 -2.34 -12.00 -6.72
C ALA A 25 -2.90 -13.12 -7.61
N TYR A 26 -2.34 -14.32 -7.50
CA TYR A 26 -2.72 -15.47 -8.33
C TYR A 26 -3.09 -16.68 -7.46
N GLY A 27 -3.95 -17.54 -8.00
CA GLY A 27 -4.44 -18.75 -7.33
C GLY A 27 -5.88 -19.09 -7.72
N GLN A 28 -6.36 -20.27 -7.33
CA GLN A 28 -7.72 -20.73 -7.60
C GLN A 28 -8.80 -19.91 -6.89
N THR A 29 -10.08 -20.06 -7.26
CA THR A 29 -11.20 -19.44 -6.53
C THR A 29 -11.16 -19.83 -5.05
N ALA A 30 -11.54 -18.90 -4.16
CA ALA A 30 -11.46 -19.03 -2.70
C ALA A 30 -10.03 -19.16 -2.10
N SER A 31 -8.96 -18.95 -2.87
CA SER A 31 -7.57 -18.97 -2.37
C SER A 31 -7.13 -17.71 -1.60
N GLY A 32 -8.05 -16.79 -1.30
CA GLY A 32 -7.72 -15.56 -0.56
C GLY A 32 -7.18 -14.39 -1.39
N LYS A 33 -7.19 -14.42 -2.73
CA LYS A 33 -6.73 -13.27 -3.56
C LYS A 33 -7.40 -11.94 -3.19
N THR A 34 -8.74 -11.93 -3.13
CA THR A 34 -9.52 -10.74 -2.74
C THR A 34 -9.25 -10.34 -1.30
N PHE A 35 -9.11 -11.32 -0.40
CA PHE A 35 -8.77 -11.09 1.00
C PHE A 35 -7.39 -10.41 1.14
N THR A 36 -6.38 -10.87 0.41
CA THR A 36 -5.04 -10.27 0.43
C THR A 36 -5.03 -8.87 -0.20
N MET A 37 -5.72 -8.67 -1.33
CA MET A 37 -5.69 -7.39 -2.05
C MET A 37 -6.55 -6.30 -1.40
N LEU A 38 -7.74 -6.63 -0.90
CA LEU A 38 -8.70 -5.67 -0.34
C LEU A 38 -8.86 -5.78 1.17
N GLY A 39 -8.74 -6.98 1.73
CA GLY A 39 -9.15 -7.31 3.09
C GLY A 39 -10.57 -7.93 3.14
N PRO A 40 -11.01 -8.44 4.30
CA PRO A 40 -12.34 -8.99 4.49
C PRO A 40 -13.43 -7.91 4.59
N ASN A 41 -13.08 -6.68 4.98
CA ASN A 41 -13.99 -5.55 5.03
C ASN A 41 -13.24 -4.26 4.69
N ILE A 42 -13.61 -3.63 3.57
CA ILE A 42 -12.99 -2.37 3.11
C ILE A 42 -13.24 -1.20 4.07
N ASN A 43 -14.34 -1.24 4.85
CA ASN A 43 -14.71 -0.21 5.81
C ASN A 43 -14.14 -0.51 7.21
N GLY A 44 -13.64 -1.72 7.45
CA GLY A 44 -13.02 -2.13 8.71
C GLY A 44 -11.56 -1.66 8.79
N HIS A 45 -11.09 -1.24 9.97
CA HIS A 45 -9.76 -0.64 10.11
C HIS A 45 -8.63 -1.65 10.36
N ASN A 46 -8.94 -2.84 10.89
CA ASN A 46 -7.91 -3.78 11.33
C ASN A 46 -7.41 -4.71 10.21
N ASP A 47 -8.26 -5.01 9.22
CA ASP A 47 -7.99 -6.09 8.26
C ASP A 47 -7.79 -5.62 6.82
N HIS A 48 -7.44 -4.35 6.62
CA HIS A 48 -7.15 -3.81 5.29
C HIS A 48 -6.10 -4.66 4.54
N GLY A 49 -6.37 -4.93 3.25
CA GLY A 49 -5.45 -5.63 2.35
C GLY A 49 -4.37 -4.71 1.77
N ILE A 50 -3.70 -5.18 0.72
CA ILE A 50 -2.61 -4.44 0.05
C ILE A 50 -3.10 -3.08 -0.49
N ILE A 51 -4.21 -3.04 -1.23
CA ILE A 51 -4.69 -1.81 -1.91
C ILE A 51 -4.94 -0.65 -0.92
N PRO A 52 -5.83 -0.79 0.10
CA PRO A 52 -6.10 0.30 1.03
C PRO A 52 -4.86 0.72 1.85
N ARG A 53 -3.97 -0.22 2.21
CA ARG A 53 -2.72 0.11 2.91
C ARG A 53 -1.75 0.87 2.02
N THR A 54 -1.64 0.52 0.74
CA THR A 54 -0.80 1.22 -0.24
C THR A 54 -1.24 2.67 -0.42
N ILE A 55 -2.54 2.90 -0.57
CA ILE A 55 -3.10 4.25 -0.69
C ILE A 55 -2.77 5.06 0.56
N LYS A 56 -3.01 4.52 1.75
CA LYS A 56 -2.71 5.18 3.03
C LYS A 56 -1.22 5.53 3.15
N GLU A 57 -0.32 4.61 2.81
CA GLU A 57 1.13 4.84 2.89
C GLU A 57 1.57 5.95 1.94
N ILE A 58 1.09 5.95 0.69
CA ILE A 58 1.42 6.99 -0.29
C ILE A 58 1.04 8.37 0.25
N PHE A 59 -0.20 8.53 0.73
CA PHE A 59 -0.63 9.82 1.29
C PHE A 59 0.17 10.21 2.54
N CYS A 60 0.45 9.27 3.44
CA CYS A 60 1.28 9.54 4.61
C CYS A 60 2.68 10.07 4.24
N VAL A 61 3.31 9.48 3.22
CA VAL A 61 4.62 9.94 2.74
C VAL A 61 4.52 11.31 2.04
N LEU A 62 3.46 11.56 1.29
CA LEU A 62 3.23 12.86 0.64
C LEU A 62 3.04 13.96 1.68
N ASP A 63 2.20 13.74 2.70
CA ASP A 63 1.96 14.70 3.78
C ASP A 63 3.25 15.02 4.54
N ALA A 64 4.04 13.99 4.89
CA ALA A 64 5.34 14.17 5.54
C ALA A 64 6.33 14.94 4.65
N LYS A 65 6.34 14.72 3.33
CA LYS A 65 7.19 15.49 2.40
C LYS A 65 6.74 16.95 2.33
N VAL A 66 5.43 17.22 2.28
CA VAL A 66 4.89 18.59 2.26
C VAL A 66 5.26 19.34 3.54
N GLU A 67 5.10 18.71 4.71
CA GLU A 67 5.51 19.30 5.99
C GLU A 67 6.99 19.64 5.99
N ASN A 68 7.86 18.70 5.59
CA ASN A 68 9.30 18.96 5.51
C ASN A 68 9.62 20.16 4.62
N VAL A 69 9.00 20.26 3.44
CA VAL A 69 9.19 21.42 2.57
C VAL A 69 8.79 22.71 3.29
N LEU A 70 7.64 22.75 3.96
CA LEU A 70 7.18 23.92 4.71
C LEU A 70 8.12 24.31 5.86
N TYR A 71 8.82 23.37 6.50
CA TYR A 71 9.83 23.68 7.52
C TYR A 71 11.13 24.27 6.96
N PHE A 72 11.41 24.11 5.66
CA PHE A 72 12.59 24.65 4.99
C PHE A 72 12.33 25.99 4.27
N TYR A 73 11.10 26.51 4.30
CA TYR A 73 10.70 27.85 3.82
C TYR A 73 10.31 28.77 4.99
#